data_AF-A0A7S2B1K9-F1
#
_entry.id   AF-A0A7S2B1K9-F1
#
_cell.length_a   1.000
_cell.length_b   1.000
_cell.length_c   1.000
_cell.angle_alpha   90.00
_cell.angle_beta   90.00
_cell.angle_gamma   90.00
#
_symmetry.space_group_name_H-M   'P 1'
#
loop_
_entity.id
_entity.type
_entity.pdbx_description
1 polymer ?
#
loop_
_entity_poly.entity_id
_entity_poly.type
_entity_poly.pdbx_seq_one_letter_code
_entity_poly.pdbx_strand_id
1 'polypeptide(L)'
;NTAIEEEAAAPAEILPIWRGEVQKSGAGMGVATAVAHRLSKESRAASALWPPKLSVDQRVRVEHALGRYNATDVTKRAVYVLRRDDENSTQSDGAAALSSYLETKDRAGVANLGEGFSVFLLAASNKSVREVFGATSQGVVYGAVLPSSG
;
A
#
# COMPACT_ATOMS: atom_id res chain seq x y z
N ASN A 1 43.77 -1.05 -21.93
CA ASN A 1 42.34 -1.30 -22.22
C ASN A 1 41.78 -2.29 -21.22
N THR A 2 41.40 -1.78 -20.05
CA THR A 2 40.68 -2.58 -19.05
C THR A 2 39.21 -2.30 -19.29
N ALA A 3 38.51 -3.27 -19.88
CA ALA A 3 37.05 -3.22 -19.99
C ALA A 3 36.50 -3.29 -18.57
N ILE A 4 35.80 -2.25 -18.15
CA ILE A 4 34.98 -2.28 -16.95
C ILE A 4 33.71 -3.01 -17.40
N GLU A 5 33.63 -4.29 -17.03
CA GLU A 5 32.37 -5.03 -17.06
C GLU A 5 31.46 -4.35 -16.03
N GLU A 6 30.52 -3.56 -16.54
CA GLU A 6 29.42 -2.99 -15.78
C GLU A 6 28.51 -4.16 -15.40
N GLU A 7 28.86 -4.82 -14.29
CA GLU A 7 28.04 -5.81 -13.61
C GLU A 7 26.72 -5.11 -13.26
N ALA A 8 25.70 -5.33 -14.09
CA ALA A 8 24.35 -4.85 -13.86
C ALA A 8 23.90 -5.40 -12.51
N ALA A 9 24.03 -4.60 -11.46
CA ALA A 9 23.62 -4.96 -10.12
C ALA A 9 22.18 -5.47 -10.21
N ALA A 10 21.98 -6.74 -9.84
CA ALA A 10 20.65 -7.33 -9.77
C ALA A 10 19.74 -6.34 -9.02
N PRO A 11 18.53 -6.03 -9.53
CA PRO A 11 17.65 -5.08 -8.88
C PRO A 11 17.48 -5.54 -7.43
N ALA A 12 17.89 -4.69 -6.48
CA ALA A 12 17.86 -5.02 -5.06
C ALA A 12 16.51 -5.66 -4.73
N GLU A 13 16.52 -6.93 -4.31
CA GLU A 13 15.30 -7.68 -4.05
C GLU A 13 14.43 -6.91 -3.05
N ILE A 14 13.28 -6.44 -3.52
CA ILE A 14 12.35 -5.71 -2.67
C ILE A 14 11.65 -6.76 -1.81
N LEU A 15 12.19 -7.01 -0.62
CA LEU A 15 11.64 -7.99 0.31
C LEU A 15 10.22 -7.61 0.73
N PRO A 16 9.29 -8.58 0.78
CA PRO A 16 7.95 -8.37 1.31
C PRO A 16 8.03 -8.03 2.79
N ILE A 17 7.32 -6.97 3.17
CA ILE A 17 7.29 -6.47 4.55
C ILE A 17 6.09 -7.05 5.31
N TRP A 18 5.01 -7.31 4.59
CA TRP A 18 3.82 -7.94 5.14
C TRP A 18 3.15 -8.80 4.08
N ARG A 19 2.49 -9.87 4.54
CA ARG A 19 1.61 -10.71 3.74
C ARG A 19 0.42 -11.08 4.60
N GLY A 20 -0.79 -10.88 4.10
CA GLY A 20 -2.00 -11.19 4.84
C GLY A 20 -3.27 -11.06 4.02
N GLU A 21 -4.39 -11.36 4.67
CA GLU A 21 -5.71 -11.31 4.06
C GLU A 21 -6.27 -9.89 4.11
N VAL A 22 -6.76 -9.37 2.99
CA VAL A 22 -7.54 -8.13 2.95
C VAL A 22 -9.00 -8.50 3.10
N GLN A 23 -9.70 -7.81 4.00
CA GLN A 23 -11.12 -8.00 4.25
C GLN A 23 -11.87 -6.67 4.13
N LYS A 24 -13.13 -6.74 3.73
CA LYS A 24 -14.05 -5.60 3.73
C LYS A 24 -15.26 -5.96 4.58
N SER A 25 -15.46 -5.24 5.68
CA SER A 25 -16.58 -5.46 6.59
C SER A 25 -16.75 -6.94 7.01
N GLY A 26 -15.62 -7.63 7.26
CA GLY A 26 -15.58 -9.05 7.62
C GLY A 26 -15.65 -10.05 6.45
N ALA A 27 -15.90 -9.60 5.22
CA ALA A 27 -15.83 -10.45 4.03
C ALA A 27 -14.41 -10.45 3.44
N GLY A 28 -13.80 -11.63 3.30
CA GLY A 28 -12.48 -11.79 2.68
C GLY A 28 -12.49 -11.34 1.22
N MET A 29 -11.55 -10.49 0.85
CA MET A 29 -11.33 -10.04 -0.53
C MET A 29 -10.21 -10.81 -1.22
N GLY A 30 -9.25 -11.34 -0.44
CA GLY A 30 -8.15 -12.17 -0.91
C GLY A 30 -6.85 -11.87 -0.17
N VAL A 31 -5.76 -12.53 -0.57
CA VAL A 31 -4.42 -12.31 0.02
C VAL A 31 -3.68 -11.22 -0.75
N ALA A 32 -2.96 -10.37 -0.03
CA ALA A 32 -2.09 -9.36 -0.60
C ALA A 32 -0.72 -9.37 0.10
N THR A 33 0.29 -8.95 -0.65
CA THR A 33 1.67 -8.78 -0.17
C THR A 33 2.02 -7.31 -0.25
N ALA A 34 2.45 -6.71 0.86
CA ALA A 34 2.91 -5.33 0.91
C ALA A 34 4.43 -5.26 0.82
N VAL A 35 4.90 -4.50 -0.15
CA VAL A 35 6.32 -4.17 -0.34
C VAL A 35 6.55 -2.68 -0.07
N ALA A 36 7.73 -2.33 0.45
CA ALA A 36 8.08 -0.92 0.64
C ALA A 36 8.17 -0.19 -0.69
N HIS A 37 7.62 1.04 -0.74
CA HIS A 37 7.81 1.97 -1.85
C HIS A 37 8.58 3.21 -1.40
N ARG A 38 8.13 3.86 -0.32
CA ARG A 38 8.84 4.99 0.31
C ARG A 38 8.76 4.85 1.83
N LEU A 39 9.90 4.64 2.48
CA LEU A 39 9.98 4.51 3.93
C LEU A 39 10.87 5.60 4.53
N SER A 40 10.37 6.23 5.59
CA SER A 40 11.21 6.90 6.59
C SER A 40 11.70 5.89 7.65
N LYS A 41 12.65 6.29 8.50
CA LYS A 41 13.10 5.44 9.61
C LYS A 41 11.96 5.11 10.60
N GLU A 42 11.16 6.09 10.99
CA GLU A 42 10.07 5.88 11.97
C GLU A 42 8.92 5.06 11.38
N SER A 43 8.62 5.23 10.09
CA SER A 43 7.55 4.49 9.44
C SER A 43 7.89 3.02 9.16
N ARG A 44 9.17 2.64 9.22
CA ARG A 44 9.57 1.22 9.24
C ARG A 44 9.03 0.50 10.48
N ALA A 45 8.91 1.16 11.64
CA ALA A 45 8.31 0.53 12.82
C ALA A 45 6.84 0.18 12.60
N ALA A 46 6.12 0.99 11.81
CA ALA A 46 4.71 0.74 11.49
C ALA A 46 4.50 -0.55 10.67
N SER A 47 5.56 -1.11 10.04
CA SER A 47 5.44 -2.40 9.36
C SER A 47 5.10 -3.56 10.29
N ALA A 48 5.57 -3.53 11.53
CA ALA A 48 5.30 -4.57 12.52
C ALA A 48 3.84 -4.55 13.01
N LEU A 49 3.11 -3.45 12.75
CA LEU A 49 1.73 -3.25 13.18
C LEU A 49 0.71 -3.82 12.20
N TRP A 50 1.13 -4.30 11.03
CA TRP A 50 0.18 -4.80 10.05
C TRP A 50 -0.48 -6.09 10.53
N PRO A 51 -1.81 -6.12 10.70
CA PRO A 51 -2.49 -7.31 11.19
C PRO A 51 -2.48 -8.42 10.13
N PRO A 52 -2.58 -9.71 10.53
CA PRO A 52 -2.75 -10.81 9.57
C PRO A 52 -3.98 -10.66 8.67
N LYS A 53 -5.01 -9.97 9.17
CA LYS A 53 -6.24 -9.62 8.47
C LYS A 53 -6.41 -8.11 8.46
N LEU A 54 -6.21 -7.49 7.31
CA LEU A 54 -6.38 -6.06 7.12
C LEU A 54 -7.84 -5.74 6.80
N SER A 55 -8.57 -5.22 7.80
CA SER A 55 -9.98 -4.87 7.65
C SER A 55 -10.15 -3.44 7.13
N VAL A 56 -10.73 -3.31 5.94
CA VAL A 56 -11.08 -2.04 5.32
C VAL A 56 -12.48 -1.64 5.79
N ASP A 57 -12.53 -0.94 6.92
CA ASP A 57 -13.78 -0.65 7.63
C ASP A 57 -14.47 0.62 7.11
N GLN A 58 -13.70 1.55 6.56
CA GLN A 58 -14.22 2.85 6.13
C GLN A 58 -13.70 3.24 4.74
N ARG A 59 -14.37 4.23 4.16
CA ARG A 59 -13.96 4.87 2.91
C ARG A 59 -13.99 6.38 3.05
N VAL A 60 -12.97 7.03 2.53
CA VAL A 60 -12.89 8.50 2.45
C VAL A 60 -12.64 8.93 1.02
N ARG A 61 -12.85 10.22 0.71
CA ARG A 61 -12.45 10.77 -0.60
C ARG A 61 -10.94 10.63 -0.78
N VAL A 62 -10.50 10.34 -2.00
CA VAL A 62 -9.06 10.23 -2.31
C VAL A 62 -8.34 11.52 -1.94
N GLU A 63 -8.93 12.69 -2.24
CA GLU A 63 -8.35 13.98 -1.91
C GLU A 63 -8.17 14.19 -0.41
N HIS A 64 -9.10 13.66 0.41
CA HIS A 64 -8.97 13.73 1.86
C HIS A 64 -7.78 12.89 2.34
N ALA A 65 -7.62 11.67 1.83
CA ALA A 65 -6.49 10.81 2.16
C ALA A 65 -5.15 11.42 1.72
N LEU A 66 -5.08 11.94 0.49
CA LEU A 66 -3.89 12.61 -0.04
C LEU A 66 -3.58 13.91 0.71
N GLY A 67 -4.60 14.69 1.08
CA GLY A 67 -4.46 15.88 1.91
C GLY A 67 -3.83 15.56 3.26
N ARG A 68 -4.31 14.49 3.92
CA ARG A 68 -3.69 14.01 5.18
C ARG A 68 -2.27 13.53 5.00
N TYR A 69 -1.99 12.76 3.93
CA TYR A 69 -0.63 12.33 3.61
C TYR A 69 0.31 13.52 3.44
N ASN A 70 -0.10 14.54 2.69
CA ASN A 70 0.69 15.73 2.41
C ASN A 70 0.91 16.61 3.65
N ALA A 71 -0.08 16.69 4.54
CA ALA A 71 0.01 17.44 5.80
C ALA A 71 0.81 16.72 6.90
N THR A 72 1.02 15.40 6.78
CA THR A 72 1.80 14.61 7.74
C THR A 72 3.29 14.78 7.48
N ASP A 73 4.07 14.91 8.55
CA ASP A 73 5.53 14.98 8.49
C ASP A 73 6.10 13.81 7.67
N VAL A 74 7.08 14.10 6.81
CA VAL A 74 7.74 13.12 5.95
C VAL A 74 8.44 12.02 6.75
N THR A 75 8.88 12.31 7.98
CA THR A 75 9.49 11.32 8.87
C THR A 75 8.46 10.37 9.47
N LYS A 76 7.19 10.74 9.53
CA LYS A 76 6.12 9.98 10.20
C LYS A 76 5.20 9.21 9.26
N ARG A 77 5.41 9.33 7.94
CA ARG A 77 4.60 8.65 6.92
C ARG A 77 5.38 7.57 6.18
N ALA A 78 4.72 6.47 5.84
CA ALA A 78 5.21 5.46 4.90
C ALA A 78 4.27 5.29 3.72
N VAL A 79 4.84 4.85 2.60
CA VAL A 79 4.09 4.36 1.45
C VAL A 79 4.54 2.93 1.15
N TYR A 80 3.55 2.05 1.13
CA TYR A 80 3.68 0.67 0.71
C TYR A 80 2.95 0.47 -0.62
N VAL A 81 3.39 -0.52 -1.36
CA VAL A 81 2.70 -1.01 -2.55
C VAL A 81 2.14 -2.39 -2.19
N LEU A 82 0.82 -2.52 -2.23
CA LEU A 82 0.14 -3.79 -2.09
C LEU A 82 0.05 -4.41 -3.48
N ARG A 83 0.67 -5.58 -3.62
CA ARG A 83 0.63 -6.40 -4.81
C ARG A 83 -0.22 -7.63 -4.56
N ARG A 84 -0.70 -8.19 -5.67
CA ARG A 84 -1.15 -9.58 -5.70
C ARG A 84 0.01 -10.47 -5.21
N ASP A 85 -0.34 -11.56 -4.56
CA ASP A 85 0.62 -12.64 -4.29
C ASP A 85 0.67 -13.55 -5.53
N ASP A 86 1.84 -13.62 -6.16
CA ASP A 86 1.99 -13.96 -7.58
C ASP A 86 1.65 -15.42 -7.96
N GLU A 87 1.16 -15.54 -9.20
CA GLU A 87 1.02 -16.64 -10.16
C GLU A 87 0.39 -18.00 -9.80
N ASN A 88 0.56 -18.54 -8.59
CA ASN A 88 0.13 -19.93 -8.30
C ASN A 88 -1.02 -20.06 -7.30
N SER A 89 -1.57 -18.95 -6.81
CA SER A 89 -2.70 -19.01 -5.88
C SER A 89 -4.02 -19.14 -6.65
N THR A 90 -4.74 -20.25 -6.39
CA THR A 90 -6.16 -20.42 -6.72
C THR A 90 -7.06 -19.54 -5.85
N GLN A 91 -6.48 -18.81 -4.89
CA GLN A 91 -7.18 -17.85 -4.04
C GLN A 91 -7.35 -16.52 -4.79
N SER A 92 -8.56 -15.96 -4.74
CA SER A 92 -8.93 -14.78 -5.50
C SER A 92 -7.95 -13.62 -5.30
N ASP A 93 -7.69 -12.90 -6.39
CA ASP A 93 -6.80 -11.75 -6.49
C ASP A 93 -7.26 -10.58 -5.59
N GLY A 94 -6.84 -10.61 -4.32
CA GLY A 94 -7.30 -9.68 -3.30
C GLY A 94 -6.90 -8.23 -3.59
N ALA A 95 -5.74 -8.03 -4.20
CA ALA A 95 -5.27 -6.71 -4.62
C ALA A 95 -6.09 -6.16 -5.79
N ALA A 96 -6.40 -6.96 -6.81
CA ALA A 96 -7.25 -6.52 -7.92
C ALA A 96 -8.71 -6.29 -7.49
N ALA A 97 -9.27 -7.17 -6.65
CA ALA A 97 -10.60 -6.99 -6.09
C ALA A 97 -10.69 -5.72 -5.23
N LEU A 98 -9.64 -5.44 -4.44
CA LEU A 98 -9.53 -4.20 -3.68
C LEU A 98 -9.38 -2.98 -4.60
N SER A 99 -8.52 -3.03 -5.63
CA SER A 99 -8.34 -1.95 -6.59
C SER A 99 -9.67 -1.61 -7.27
N SER A 100 -10.36 -2.60 -7.82
CA SER A 100 -11.67 -2.43 -8.47
C SER A 100 -12.71 -1.86 -7.50
N TYR A 101 -12.73 -2.35 -6.26
CA TYR A 101 -13.62 -1.84 -5.23
C TYR A 101 -13.40 -0.35 -4.92
N LEU A 102 -12.15 0.09 -4.86
CA LEU A 102 -11.79 1.49 -4.59
C LEU A 102 -12.04 2.40 -5.79
N GLU A 103 -11.79 1.89 -7.00
CA GLU A 103 -11.97 2.59 -8.28
C GLU A 103 -13.42 3.00 -8.54
N THR A 104 -14.36 2.07 -8.34
CA THR A 104 -15.78 2.30 -8.66
C THR A 104 -16.43 3.45 -7.89
N LYS A 105 -15.78 3.98 -6.85
CA LYS A 105 -16.33 5.03 -5.98
C LYS A 105 -15.44 6.25 -5.81
N ASP A 106 -14.27 6.27 -6.46
CA ASP A 106 -13.24 7.30 -6.27
C ASP A 106 -12.95 7.56 -4.79
N ARG A 107 -12.70 6.48 -4.04
CA ARG A 107 -12.46 6.51 -2.60
C ARG A 107 -11.17 5.83 -2.23
N ALA A 108 -10.57 6.30 -1.14
CA ALA A 108 -9.55 5.57 -0.42
C ALA A 108 -10.22 4.65 0.62
N GLY A 109 -9.73 3.42 0.74
CA GLY A 109 -10.06 2.54 1.85
C GLY A 109 -9.28 2.97 3.09
N VAL A 110 -9.87 2.82 4.27
CA VAL A 110 -9.19 3.10 5.54
C VAL A 110 -9.22 1.84 6.38
N ALA A 111 -8.04 1.44 6.86
CA ALA A 111 -7.87 0.37 7.81
C ALA A 111 -7.03 0.85 9.00
N ASN A 112 -7.36 0.37 10.19
CA ASN A 112 -6.60 0.65 11.41
C ASN A 112 -5.50 -0.41 11.57
N LEU A 113 -4.27 0.02 11.85
CA LEU A 113 -3.14 -0.89 12.08
C LEU A 113 -2.87 -1.13 13.57
N GLY A 114 -3.63 -0.51 14.47
CA GLY A 114 -3.35 -0.49 15.90
C GLY A 114 -2.35 0.60 16.28
N GLU A 115 -2.13 0.76 17.58
CA GLU A 115 -1.15 1.71 18.18
C GLU A 115 -1.24 3.15 17.65
N GLY A 116 -2.44 3.58 17.25
CA GLY A 116 -2.67 4.92 16.71
C GLY A 116 -2.10 5.11 15.30
N PHE A 117 -2.04 4.06 14.47
CA PHE A 117 -1.73 4.16 13.04
C PHE A 117 -2.91 3.73 12.17
N SER A 118 -3.00 4.34 11.00
CA SER A 118 -3.99 4.00 9.98
C SER A 118 -3.33 3.90 8.61
N VAL A 119 -3.82 2.99 7.78
CA VAL A 119 -3.43 2.88 6.39
C VAL A 119 -4.57 3.35 5.49
N PHE A 120 -4.23 4.24 4.56
CA PHE A 120 -5.10 4.65 3.47
C PHE A 120 -4.74 3.85 2.22
N LEU A 121 -5.68 3.04 1.75
CA LEU A 121 -5.55 2.20 0.57
C LEU A 121 -6.05 2.97 -0.66
N LEU A 122 -5.17 3.19 -1.62
CA LEU A 122 -5.33 4.13 -2.73
C LEU A 122 -5.04 3.42 -4.05
N ALA A 123 -6.03 3.29 -4.92
CA ALA A 123 -5.84 2.64 -6.23
C ALA A 123 -4.99 3.51 -7.17
N ALA A 124 -4.00 2.90 -7.81
CA ALA A 124 -3.06 3.56 -8.73
C ALA A 124 -3.72 4.09 -10.02
N SER A 125 -4.93 3.65 -10.34
CA SER A 125 -5.71 4.13 -11.47
C SER A 125 -6.20 5.58 -11.30
N ASN A 126 -6.34 6.06 -10.06
CA ASN A 126 -6.68 7.46 -9.80
C ASN A 126 -5.51 8.40 -10.19
N LYS A 127 -5.81 9.47 -10.92
CA LYS A 127 -4.81 10.42 -11.45
C LYS A 127 -3.99 11.08 -10.32
N SER A 128 -4.63 11.59 -9.28
CA SER A 128 -3.95 12.27 -8.17
C SER A 128 -3.04 11.33 -7.37
N VAL A 129 -3.43 10.05 -7.24
CA VAL A 129 -2.59 9.02 -6.63
C VAL A 129 -1.31 8.81 -7.45
N ARG A 130 -1.41 8.77 -8.78
CA ARG A 130 -0.24 8.67 -9.67
C ARG A 130 0.69 9.86 -9.55
N GLU A 131 0.15 11.06 -9.51
CA GLU A 131 0.92 12.29 -9.37
C GLU A 131 1.69 12.34 -8.04
N VAL A 132 1.08 11.91 -6.93
CA VAL A 132 1.71 11.95 -5.61
C VAL A 132 2.73 10.82 -5.39
N PHE A 133 2.40 9.59 -5.80
CA PHE A 133 3.25 8.42 -5.52
C PHE A 133 4.14 7.98 -6.68
N GLY A 134 4.01 8.60 -7.86
CA GLY A 134 4.77 8.25 -9.06
C GLY A 134 4.36 6.89 -9.63
N ALA A 135 3.07 6.55 -9.54
CA ALA A 135 2.59 5.23 -9.93
C ALA A 135 2.56 5.05 -11.46
N THR A 136 3.26 4.04 -11.95
CA THR A 136 3.41 3.74 -13.39
C THR A 136 2.57 2.56 -13.86
N SER A 137 2.09 1.70 -12.94
CA SER A 137 1.40 0.46 -13.27
C SER A 137 -0.06 0.45 -12.81
N GLN A 138 -0.95 -0.01 -13.69
CA GLN A 138 -2.36 -0.28 -13.36
C GLN A 138 -2.47 -1.55 -12.48
N GLY A 139 -3.55 -1.68 -11.72
CA GLY A 139 -3.78 -2.83 -10.84
C GLY A 139 -2.99 -2.84 -9.53
N VAL A 140 -2.34 -1.72 -9.20
CA VAL A 140 -1.59 -1.55 -7.95
C VAL A 140 -2.41 -0.77 -6.94
N VAL A 141 -2.35 -1.16 -5.66
CA VAL A 141 -2.90 -0.38 -4.55
C VAL A 141 -1.75 0.16 -3.70
N TYR A 142 -1.76 1.46 -3.42
CA TYR A 142 -0.82 2.10 -2.50
C TYR A 142 -1.41 2.14 -1.09
N GLY A 143 -0.63 1.72 -0.10
CA GLY A 143 -0.94 1.89 1.31
C GLY A 143 -0.15 3.06 1.89
N ALA A 144 -0.81 4.20 2.12
CA ALA A 144 -0.21 5.32 2.83
C ALA A 144 -0.46 5.16 4.34
N VAL A 145 0.58 4.84 5.11
CA VAL A 145 0.51 4.68 6.56
C VAL A 145 0.83 5.99 7.25
N LEU A 146 -0.11 6.44 8.09
CA LEU A 146 -0.07 7.72 8.80
C LEU A 146 -0.46 7.49 10.26
N PRO A 147 0.04 8.32 11.20
CA PRO A 147 -0.52 8.38 12.54
C PRO A 147 -2.02 8.71 12.47
N SER A 148 -2.82 7.95 13.20
CA SER A 148 -4.19 8.31 13.53
C SER A 148 -4.14 9.68 14.21
N SER A 149 -4.89 10.63 13.68
CA SER A 149 -5.08 11.92 14.33
C SER A 149 -5.82 11.63 15.64
N GLY A 150 -5.09 11.71 16.76
CA GLY A 150 -5.69 11.77 18.10
C GLY A 150 -6.45 13.06 18.32
#